data_AF-A0A4V1SJG0-F1
#
_entry.id   AF-A0A4V1SJG0-F1
#
_cell.length_a   1.000
_cell.length_b   1.000
_cell.length_c   1.000
_cell.angle_alpha   90.00
_cell.angle_beta   90.00
_cell.angle_gamma   90.00
#
_symmetry.space_group_name_H-M   'P 1'
#
loop_
_entity.id
_entity.type
_entity.pdbx_description
1 polymer ?
#
loop_
_entity_poly.entity_id
_entity_poly.type
_entity_poly.pdbx_seq_one_letter_code
_entity_poly.pdbx_strand_id
1 'polypeptide(L)'
;METFKPIKPFRGRFALLATACLIAQLKGGEPRTAGNGTPSGGVAIEEAQILLGKGDEAYTSGRYAEAVEAYAGARDLIPDDAVTAELRAAATERYAQASVEHARVLSRKGDVAGAKAAVDKVLADSVAPKNPGALNFRAQLDDPIRTNPALTAEHAKNVDEVRRGLYTAEGAYNLGDFNKSKATYEKVLRTDPTNTAARRGMEKVATAKSDYQQSAYDHARAEMLSQVDSQWELQPPVEGLEPTLTDPGAGIIGGEVISVRNKLDRIIIPKIALDQSTLDEALDFLRLRSSENDQLELDPARKGINFNVNLGASNSPEATRVRNIRFDLQLTNVPVSQVLKYLTELTKTSFTTDDFAVIITPLGSSSAELITRSYRVPPDLGQRTRP
;
A
#
# COMPACT_ATOMS: atom_id res chain seq x y z
N MET A 1 27.27 0.72 -47.57
CA MET A 1 28.10 0.60 -46.36
C MET A 1 29.30 1.51 -46.55
N GLU A 2 29.16 2.77 -46.15
CA GLU A 2 30.26 3.74 -46.16
C GLU A 2 30.45 4.25 -44.73
N THR A 3 31.72 4.28 -44.34
CA THR A 3 32.21 4.38 -42.98
C THR A 3 32.33 5.85 -42.55
N PHE A 4 31.56 6.22 -41.51
CA PHE A 4 31.64 7.54 -40.88
C PHE A 4 32.99 7.72 -40.17
N LYS A 5 33.75 8.76 -40.56
CA LYS A 5 34.92 9.25 -39.82
C LYS A 5 34.48 10.11 -38.63
N PRO A 6 35.06 9.95 -37.43
CA PRO A 6 34.74 10.79 -36.28
C PRO A 6 35.44 12.16 -36.35
N ILE A 7 34.68 13.22 -36.13
CA ILE A 7 35.13 14.62 -36.01
C ILE A 7 35.77 14.80 -34.62
N LYS A 8 37.00 15.32 -34.57
CA LYS A 8 37.75 15.58 -33.33
C LYS A 8 37.21 16.82 -32.59
N PRO A 9 37.23 16.85 -31.24
CA PRO A 9 36.80 18.01 -30.48
C PRO A 9 37.85 19.14 -30.53
N PHE A 10 37.38 20.33 -30.88
CA PHE A 10 38.12 21.58 -30.93
C PHE A 10 38.49 22.03 -29.52
N ARG A 11 39.79 21.98 -29.17
CA ARG A 11 40.33 22.54 -27.92
C ARG A 11 40.44 24.06 -28.05
N GLY A 12 39.41 24.78 -27.62
CA GLY A 12 39.48 26.22 -27.38
C GLY A 12 40.30 26.52 -26.12
N ARG A 13 41.37 27.31 -26.27
CA ARG A 13 42.21 27.81 -25.17
C ARG A 13 41.38 28.69 -24.25
N PHE A 14 41.22 28.28 -22.98
CA PHE A 14 40.81 29.17 -21.90
C PHE A 14 41.98 30.10 -21.57
N ALA A 15 41.87 31.38 -21.91
CA ALA A 15 42.74 32.42 -21.40
C ALA A 15 42.16 32.91 -20.06
N LEU A 16 42.78 32.47 -18.96
CA LEU A 16 42.59 33.03 -17.63
C LEU A 16 43.30 34.39 -17.59
N LEU A 17 42.55 35.48 -17.72
CA LEU A 17 43.03 36.83 -17.42
C LEU A 17 42.71 37.13 -15.95
N ALA A 18 43.70 36.90 -15.08
CA ALA A 18 43.70 37.38 -13.71
C ALA A 18 44.19 38.83 -13.71
N THR A 19 43.28 39.79 -13.61
CA THR A 19 43.62 41.20 -13.47
C THR A 19 43.78 41.52 -11.98
N ALA A 20 45.02 41.45 -11.49
CA ALA A 20 45.39 41.96 -10.17
C ALA A 20 45.49 43.49 -10.26
N CYS A 21 44.53 44.21 -9.66
CA CYS A 21 44.59 45.68 -9.60
C CYS A 21 45.32 46.10 -8.32
N LEU A 22 46.47 46.76 -8.53
CA LEU A 22 47.40 47.29 -7.55
C LEU A 22 46.78 48.46 -6.77
N ILE A 23 46.72 48.38 -5.44
CA ILE A 23 46.31 49.48 -4.57
C ILE A 23 47.48 50.47 -4.43
N ALA A 24 47.36 51.64 -5.08
CA ALA A 24 48.26 52.77 -4.86
C ALA A 24 47.70 53.66 -3.73
N GLN A 25 48.46 53.76 -2.64
CA GLN A 25 48.24 54.67 -1.53
C GLN A 25 48.56 56.11 -1.95
N LEU A 26 47.58 57.03 -1.84
CA LEU A 26 47.80 58.47 -1.93
C LEU A 26 47.24 59.17 -0.68
N LYS A 27 48.14 59.86 0.03
CA LYS A 27 47.91 60.63 1.25
C LYS A 27 47.08 61.89 0.99
N GLY A 28 46.06 62.09 1.83
CA GLY A 28 45.67 63.34 2.53
C GLY A 28 45.58 64.67 1.77
N GLY A 29 44.35 65.16 1.61
CA GLY A 29 43.98 66.56 1.39
C GLY A 29 42.49 66.79 1.74
N GLU A 30 42.21 67.79 2.58
CA GLU A 30 40.97 68.09 3.31
C GLU A 30 39.66 68.35 2.51
N PRO A 31 38.48 68.39 3.18
CA PRO A 31 37.18 68.12 2.57
C PRO A 31 36.53 69.37 1.96
N ARG A 32 35.88 69.19 0.80
CA ARG A 32 34.85 70.12 0.31
C ARG A 32 33.51 69.41 0.33
N THR A 33 32.68 69.81 1.28
CA THR A 33 31.26 69.50 1.34
C THR A 33 30.51 70.34 0.31
N ALA A 34 29.76 69.68 -0.58
CA ALA A 34 28.43 70.11 -1.06
C ALA A 34 27.96 69.19 -2.20
N GLY A 35 26.75 68.65 -2.03
CA GLY A 35 25.97 68.05 -3.12
C GLY A 35 25.41 66.70 -2.75
N ASN A 36 24.09 66.62 -2.56
CA ASN A 36 23.30 65.39 -2.50
C ASN A 36 23.81 64.38 -3.54
N GLY A 37 24.49 63.34 -3.08
CA GLY A 37 25.09 62.32 -3.93
C GLY A 37 24.37 61.00 -3.75
N THR A 38 23.82 60.50 -4.86
CA THR A 38 23.60 59.09 -5.19
C THR A 38 24.47 58.15 -4.35
N PRO A 39 23.98 56.98 -3.87
CA PRO A 39 24.81 56.02 -3.14
C PRO A 39 26.15 55.86 -3.86
N SER A 40 27.24 56.11 -3.12
CA SER A 40 28.61 56.19 -3.64
C SER A 40 28.83 55.16 -4.75
N GLY A 41 29.09 55.58 -5.99
CA GLY A 41 29.12 54.68 -7.17
C GLY A 41 30.02 53.44 -7.00
N GLY A 42 31.00 53.48 -6.10
CA GLY A 42 31.79 52.31 -5.69
C GLY A 42 31.00 51.21 -4.97
N VAL A 43 30.02 51.56 -4.14
CA VAL A 43 29.14 50.60 -3.43
C VAL A 43 28.22 49.88 -4.43
N ALA A 44 27.66 50.61 -5.41
CA ALA A 44 26.84 50.00 -6.46
C ALA A 44 27.64 49.03 -7.34
N ILE A 45 28.91 49.33 -7.61
CA ILE A 45 29.81 48.43 -8.35
C ILE A 45 30.15 47.18 -7.53
N GLU A 46 30.39 47.32 -6.23
CA GLU A 46 30.65 46.17 -5.34
C GLU A 46 29.44 45.24 -5.25
N GLU A 47 28.24 45.80 -5.09
CA GLU A 47 26.98 45.04 -5.13
C GLU A 47 26.76 44.35 -6.49
N ALA A 48 27.07 45.03 -7.59
CA ALA A 48 27.01 44.45 -8.93
C ALA A 48 27.97 43.25 -9.07
N GLN A 49 29.19 43.34 -8.53
CA GLN A 49 30.16 42.23 -8.56
C GLN A 49 29.68 41.02 -7.75
N ILE A 50 29.05 41.25 -6.59
CA ILE A 50 28.43 40.18 -5.81
C ILE A 50 27.32 39.49 -6.62
N LEU A 51 26.49 40.26 -7.32
CA LEU A 51 25.45 39.72 -8.20
C LEU A 51 26.03 38.96 -9.40
N LEU A 52 27.13 39.43 -10.00
CA LEU A 52 27.84 38.68 -11.05
C LEU A 52 28.35 37.33 -10.53
N GLY A 53 28.94 37.30 -9.32
CA GLY A 53 29.38 36.06 -8.68
C GLY A 53 28.23 35.09 -8.41
N LYS A 54 27.11 35.58 -7.88
CA LYS A 54 25.87 34.78 -7.70
C LYS A 54 25.33 34.26 -9.04
N GLY A 55 25.38 35.10 -10.08
CA GLY A 55 25.00 34.71 -11.43
C GLY A 55 25.87 33.59 -11.98
N ASP A 56 27.19 33.66 -11.78
CA ASP A 56 28.14 32.63 -12.21
C ASP A 56 27.90 31.30 -11.48
N GLU A 57 27.64 31.35 -10.18
CA GLU A 57 27.27 30.17 -9.38
C GLU A 57 25.94 29.55 -9.86
N ALA A 58 24.92 30.39 -10.09
CA ALA A 58 23.63 29.93 -10.59
C ALA A 58 23.76 29.33 -12.00
N TYR A 59 24.56 29.95 -12.88
CA TYR A 59 24.81 29.50 -14.24
C TYR A 59 25.52 28.14 -14.27
N THR A 60 26.57 27.97 -13.45
CA THR A 60 27.30 26.68 -13.33
C THR A 60 26.45 25.59 -12.69
N SER A 61 25.52 25.96 -11.80
CA SER A 61 24.53 25.06 -11.21
C SER A 61 23.37 24.70 -12.17
N GLY A 62 23.32 25.26 -13.39
CA GLY A 62 22.23 25.05 -14.34
C GLY A 62 20.93 25.80 -14.00
N ARG A 63 20.94 26.68 -12.99
CA ARG A 63 19.82 27.54 -12.59
C ARG A 63 19.80 28.81 -13.44
N TYR A 64 19.55 28.65 -14.73
CA TYR A 64 19.66 29.75 -15.69
C TYR A 64 18.66 30.89 -15.45
N ALA A 65 17.49 30.63 -14.85
CA ALA A 65 16.52 31.70 -14.56
C ALA A 65 17.07 32.67 -13.49
N GLU A 66 17.60 32.13 -12.39
CA GLU A 66 18.23 32.89 -11.32
C GLU A 66 19.49 33.62 -11.84
N ALA A 67 20.26 32.99 -12.71
CA ALA A 67 21.43 33.61 -13.34
C ALA A 67 21.04 34.84 -14.20
N VAL A 68 19.96 34.74 -14.99
CA VAL A 68 19.45 35.85 -15.81
C VAL A 68 19.03 37.02 -14.94
N GLU A 69 18.33 36.78 -13.83
CA GLU A 69 17.93 37.83 -12.89
C GLU A 69 19.15 38.49 -12.21
N ALA A 70 20.10 37.68 -11.74
CA ALA A 70 21.32 38.17 -11.10
C ALA A 70 22.17 39.02 -12.06
N TYR A 71 22.35 38.58 -13.32
CA TYR A 71 23.10 39.35 -14.32
C TYR A 71 22.34 40.60 -14.79
N ALA A 72 21.01 40.54 -14.89
CA ALA A 72 20.20 41.74 -15.19
C ALA A 72 20.34 42.78 -14.08
N GLY A 73 20.20 42.37 -12.83
CA GLY A 73 20.39 43.24 -11.67
C GLY A 73 21.80 43.82 -11.59
N ALA A 74 22.83 43.00 -11.83
CA ALA A 74 24.21 43.46 -11.88
C ALA A 74 24.42 44.53 -12.97
N ARG A 75 23.88 44.31 -14.18
CA ARG A 75 23.97 45.28 -15.27
C ARG A 75 23.26 46.58 -14.91
N ASP A 76 22.06 46.51 -14.35
CA ASP A 76 21.26 47.69 -14.04
C ASP A 76 21.87 48.54 -12.90
N LEU A 77 22.64 47.92 -12.00
CA LEU A 77 23.41 48.63 -10.96
C LEU A 77 24.69 49.30 -11.47
N ILE A 78 25.29 48.83 -12.56
CA ILE A 78 26.52 49.42 -13.13
C ILE A 78 26.15 50.70 -13.90
N PRO A 79 26.65 51.89 -13.52
CA PRO A 79 26.38 53.12 -14.26
C PRO A 79 26.83 53.07 -15.72
N ASP A 80 26.14 53.79 -16.60
CA ASP A 80 26.48 53.89 -18.02
C ASP A 80 27.45 55.06 -18.27
N ASP A 81 28.67 54.93 -17.76
CA ASP A 81 29.74 55.91 -17.89
C ASP A 81 30.94 55.32 -18.65
N ALA A 82 31.78 56.18 -19.24
CA ALA A 82 32.96 55.75 -20.01
C ALA A 82 33.93 54.86 -19.21
N VAL A 83 34.01 55.03 -17.89
CA VAL A 83 34.90 54.26 -17.00
C VAL A 83 34.33 52.86 -16.70
N THR A 84 33.01 52.72 -16.61
CA THR A 84 32.31 51.46 -16.29
C THR A 84 31.80 50.73 -17.53
N ALA A 85 31.96 51.33 -18.72
CA ALA A 85 31.49 50.79 -19.99
C ALA A 85 31.96 49.36 -20.26
N GLU A 86 33.22 49.04 -20.00
CA GLU A 86 33.75 47.67 -20.18
C GLU A 86 33.10 46.66 -19.22
N LEU A 87 32.92 47.06 -17.95
CA LEU A 87 32.29 46.22 -16.93
C LEU A 87 30.81 45.98 -17.26
N ARG A 88 30.10 47.02 -17.72
CA ARG A 88 28.71 46.95 -18.16
C ARG A 88 28.57 46.07 -19.41
N ALA A 89 29.50 46.17 -20.36
CA ALA A 89 29.54 45.31 -21.55
C ALA A 89 29.78 43.83 -21.18
N ALA A 90 30.71 43.55 -20.26
CA ALA A 90 30.95 42.19 -19.77
C ALA A 90 29.73 41.60 -19.04
N ALA A 91 29.06 42.39 -18.20
CA ALA A 91 27.81 41.98 -17.54
C ALA A 91 26.69 41.72 -18.56
N THR A 92 26.61 42.55 -19.61
CA THR A 92 25.63 42.41 -20.69
C THR A 92 25.87 41.14 -21.52
N GLU A 93 27.12 40.79 -21.80
CA GLU A 93 27.44 39.55 -22.51
C GLU A 93 27.08 38.31 -21.68
N ARG A 94 27.40 38.30 -20.37
CA ARG A 94 27.00 37.22 -19.46
C ARG A 94 25.47 37.10 -19.36
N TYR A 95 24.78 38.23 -19.27
CA TYR A 95 23.32 38.28 -19.31
C TYR A 95 22.75 37.70 -20.60
N ALA A 96 23.31 38.07 -21.75
CA ALA A 96 22.90 37.57 -23.06
C ALA A 96 23.11 36.05 -23.16
N GLN A 97 24.29 35.57 -22.76
CA GLN A 97 24.62 34.14 -22.74
C GLN A 97 23.66 33.35 -21.83
N ALA A 98 23.45 33.81 -20.60
CA ALA A 98 22.52 33.17 -19.66
C ALA A 98 21.08 33.17 -20.17
N SER A 99 20.65 34.26 -20.80
CA SER A 99 19.29 34.39 -21.36
C SER A 99 19.06 33.45 -22.53
N VAL A 100 20.06 33.25 -23.39
CA VAL A 100 19.98 32.26 -24.48
C VAL A 100 19.91 30.83 -23.92
N GLU A 101 20.69 30.49 -22.89
CA GLU A 101 20.59 29.17 -22.25
C GLU A 101 19.26 28.97 -21.53
N HIS A 102 18.75 30.00 -20.85
CA HIS A 102 17.43 29.97 -20.25
C HIS A 102 16.34 29.75 -21.30
N ALA A 103 16.39 30.49 -22.41
CA ALA A 103 15.47 30.33 -23.53
C ALA A 103 15.56 28.94 -24.18
N ARG A 104 16.75 28.33 -24.25
CA ARG A 104 16.92 26.93 -24.67
C ARG A 104 16.22 25.95 -23.72
N VAL A 105 16.28 26.19 -22.42
CA VAL A 105 15.54 25.37 -21.44
C VAL A 105 14.03 25.51 -21.63
N LEU A 106 13.52 26.73 -21.82
CA LEU A 106 12.10 26.97 -22.10
C LEU A 106 11.64 26.30 -23.40
N SER A 107 12.43 26.44 -24.47
CA SER A 107 12.19 25.77 -25.75
C SER A 107 12.14 24.25 -25.62
N ARG A 108 13.06 23.63 -24.86
CA ARG A 108 13.05 22.18 -24.56
C ARG A 108 11.81 21.74 -23.76
N LYS A 109 11.27 22.62 -22.92
CA LYS A 109 10.01 22.39 -22.20
C LYS A 109 8.77 22.61 -23.08
N GLY A 110 8.94 23.04 -24.33
CA GLY A 110 7.87 23.37 -25.27
C GLY A 110 7.28 24.77 -25.09
N ASP A 111 7.84 25.60 -24.21
CA ASP A 111 7.48 27.00 -24.08
C ASP A 111 8.28 27.86 -25.06
N VAL A 112 7.89 27.79 -26.33
CA VAL A 112 8.50 28.55 -27.42
C VAL A 112 8.22 30.04 -27.28
N ALA A 113 7.03 30.41 -26.83
CA ALA A 113 6.64 31.81 -26.64
C ALA A 113 7.48 32.48 -25.55
N GLY A 114 7.65 31.81 -24.40
CA GLY A 114 8.54 32.27 -23.33
C GLY A 114 10.01 32.32 -23.77
N ALA A 115 10.47 31.34 -24.55
CA ALA A 115 11.82 31.36 -25.13
C ALA A 115 12.04 32.57 -26.04
N LYS A 116 11.08 32.90 -26.91
CA LYS A 116 11.13 34.10 -27.77
C LYS A 116 11.17 35.37 -26.93
N ALA A 117 10.30 35.49 -25.93
CA ALA A 117 10.27 36.65 -25.03
C ALA A 117 11.59 36.84 -24.26
N ALA A 118 12.23 35.76 -23.81
CA ALA A 118 13.52 35.83 -23.13
C ALA A 118 14.64 36.32 -24.05
N VAL A 119 14.66 35.89 -25.30
CA VAL A 119 15.64 36.35 -26.31
C VAL A 119 15.36 37.79 -26.74
N ASP A 120 14.09 38.16 -26.91
CA ASP A 120 13.69 39.52 -27.32
C ASP A 120 14.09 40.57 -26.27
N LYS A 121 14.12 40.22 -24.97
CA LYS A 121 14.65 41.09 -23.91
C LYS A 121 16.15 41.39 -24.07
N VAL A 122 16.94 40.44 -24.57
CA VAL A 122 18.37 40.64 -24.86
C VAL A 122 18.56 41.50 -26.11
N LEU A 123 17.71 41.29 -27.11
CA LEU A 123 17.74 42.00 -28.39
C LEU A 123 17.13 43.41 -28.33
N ALA A 124 16.65 43.84 -27.16
CA ALA A 124 16.19 45.21 -26.95
C ALA A 124 17.34 46.22 -27.20
N ASP A 125 16.99 47.40 -27.72
CA ASP A 125 17.96 48.44 -28.11
C ASP A 125 18.85 48.90 -26.95
N SER A 126 18.34 48.87 -25.72
CA SER A 126 19.05 49.26 -24.50
C SER A 126 20.00 48.19 -23.94
N VAL A 127 20.05 47.00 -24.55
CA VAL A 127 20.79 45.84 -24.04
C VAL A 127 21.86 45.40 -25.04
N ALA A 128 21.48 44.62 -26.05
CA ALA A 128 22.42 44.08 -27.02
C ALA A 128 21.70 43.69 -28.34
N PRO A 129 21.24 44.65 -29.14
CA PRO A 129 20.43 44.39 -30.34
C PRO A 129 21.17 43.58 -31.42
N LYS A 130 22.50 43.56 -31.39
CA LYS A 130 23.36 42.85 -32.34
C LYS A 130 24.07 41.63 -31.75
N ASN A 131 23.61 41.11 -30.60
CA ASN A 131 24.25 39.93 -30.02
C ASN A 131 24.07 38.71 -30.97
N PRO A 132 25.18 38.09 -31.44
CA PRO A 132 25.10 37.04 -32.44
C PRO A 132 24.43 35.77 -31.90
N GLY A 133 24.63 35.44 -30.62
CA GLY A 133 24.03 34.27 -29.98
C GLY A 133 22.51 34.37 -29.90
N ALA A 134 22.01 35.53 -29.47
CA ALA A 134 20.59 35.81 -29.35
C ALA A 134 19.88 35.84 -30.72
N LEU A 135 20.45 36.51 -31.73
CA LEU A 135 19.91 36.54 -33.09
C LEU A 135 19.84 35.14 -33.73
N ASN A 136 20.91 34.37 -33.62
CA ASN A 136 20.95 33.00 -34.14
C ASN A 136 19.90 32.11 -33.48
N PHE A 137 19.72 32.23 -32.16
CA PHE A 137 18.72 31.43 -31.46
C PHE A 137 17.29 31.90 -31.77
N ARG A 138 17.06 33.22 -31.94
CA ARG A 138 15.76 33.76 -32.39
C ARG A 138 15.35 33.18 -33.75
N ALA A 139 16.27 33.16 -34.70
CA ALA A 139 16.04 32.57 -36.03
C ALA A 139 15.70 31.07 -35.94
N GLN A 140 16.33 30.31 -35.03
CA GLN A 140 15.99 28.90 -34.80
C GLN A 140 14.59 28.71 -34.20
N LEU A 141 14.12 29.64 -33.37
CA LEU A 141 12.77 29.61 -32.80
C LEU A 141 11.69 30.04 -33.81
N ASP A 142 12.07 30.79 -34.84
CA ASP A 142 11.18 31.22 -35.92
C ASP A 142 11.11 30.24 -37.09
N ASP A 143 12.07 29.32 -37.21
CA ASP A 143 12.07 28.25 -38.21
C ASP A 143 10.89 27.27 -37.97
N PRO A 144 9.86 27.24 -38.86
CA PRO A 144 8.70 26.37 -38.69
C PRO A 144 9.02 24.87 -38.82
N ILE A 145 10.15 24.53 -39.45
CA ILE A 145 10.60 23.14 -39.59
C ILE A 145 11.11 22.62 -38.25
N ARG A 146 11.75 23.49 -37.45
CA ARG A 146 12.29 23.14 -36.14
C ARG A 146 11.26 23.31 -35.04
N THR A 147 10.42 24.33 -35.15
CA THR A 147 9.47 24.71 -34.11
C THR A 147 8.06 24.78 -34.67
N ASN A 148 7.18 23.91 -34.20
CA ASN A 148 5.77 23.96 -34.61
C ASN A 148 5.12 25.25 -34.08
N PRO A 149 4.58 26.13 -34.93
CA PRO A 149 3.93 27.37 -34.51
C PRO A 149 2.68 27.16 -33.63
N ALA A 150 2.01 26.02 -33.77
CA ALA A 150 0.84 25.66 -32.97
C ALA A 150 1.19 25.13 -31.58
N LEU A 151 2.48 24.92 -31.28
CA LEU A 151 2.92 24.44 -29.97
C LEU A 151 2.80 25.56 -28.93
N THR A 152 1.91 25.35 -27.95
CA THR A 152 1.77 26.21 -26.78
C THR A 152 2.44 25.59 -25.57
N ALA A 153 2.85 26.44 -24.61
CA ALA A 153 3.40 25.98 -23.34
C ALA A 153 2.41 25.08 -22.57
N GLU A 154 1.11 25.42 -22.64
CA GLU A 154 0.03 24.61 -22.07
C GLU A 154 -0.06 23.23 -22.74
N HIS A 155 0.00 23.17 -24.07
CA HIS A 155 -0.02 21.90 -24.78
C HIS A 155 1.17 21.02 -24.39
N ALA A 156 2.38 21.59 -24.30
CA ALA A 156 3.56 20.84 -23.86
C ALA A 156 3.41 20.28 -22.44
N LYS A 157 2.82 21.06 -21.52
CA LYS A 157 2.49 20.60 -20.16
C LYS A 157 1.47 19.48 -20.17
N ASN A 158 0.42 19.58 -20.99
CA ASN A 158 -0.61 18.56 -21.12
C ASN A 158 -0.03 17.25 -21.69
N VAL A 159 0.86 17.33 -22.69
CA VAL A 159 1.56 16.16 -23.24
C VAL A 159 2.41 15.47 -22.17
N ASP A 160 3.11 16.24 -21.32
CA ASP A 160 3.91 15.68 -20.22
C ASP A 160 3.03 15.07 -19.11
N GLU A 161 1.90 15.70 -18.77
CA GLU A 161 0.93 15.12 -17.84
C GLU A 161 0.32 13.83 -18.37
N VAL A 162 -0.08 13.79 -19.65
CA VAL A 162 -0.57 12.59 -20.34
C VAL A 162 0.48 11.50 -20.30
N ARG A 163 1.74 11.81 -20.65
CA ARG A 163 2.85 10.85 -20.62
C ARG A 163 3.03 10.23 -19.23
N ARG A 164 3.13 11.07 -18.19
CA ARG A 164 3.24 10.58 -16.80
C ARG A 164 2.03 9.76 -16.38
N GLY A 165 0.83 10.20 -16.75
CA GLY A 165 -0.42 9.51 -16.46
C GLY A 165 -0.46 8.11 -17.07
N LEU A 166 -0.07 7.98 -18.35
CA LEU A 166 0.00 6.68 -19.03
C LEU A 166 1.00 5.73 -18.35
N TYR A 167 2.21 6.19 -18.02
CA TYR A 167 3.18 5.37 -17.29
C TYR A 167 2.68 4.95 -15.91
N THR A 168 2.03 5.86 -15.19
CA THR A 168 1.47 5.58 -13.85
C THR A 168 0.32 4.57 -13.93
N ALA A 169 -0.54 4.70 -14.95
CA ALA A 169 -1.66 3.80 -15.17
C ALA A 169 -1.22 2.38 -15.55
N GLU A 170 -0.22 2.27 -16.43
CA GLU A 170 0.39 0.98 -16.79
C GLU A 170 1.13 0.36 -15.60
N GLY A 171 1.85 1.16 -14.81
CA GLY A 171 2.46 0.70 -13.57
C GLY A 171 1.43 0.15 -12.59
N ALA A 172 0.30 0.83 -12.40
CA ALA A 172 -0.80 0.33 -11.56
C ALA A 172 -1.43 -0.96 -12.10
N TYR A 173 -1.57 -1.08 -13.43
CA TYR A 173 -2.02 -2.32 -14.07
C TYR A 173 -1.07 -3.49 -13.78
N ASN A 174 0.23 -3.28 -13.94
CA ASN A 174 1.25 -4.29 -13.67
C ASN A 174 1.31 -4.72 -12.20
N LEU A 175 0.90 -3.85 -11.27
CA LEU A 175 0.76 -4.17 -9.85
C LEU A 175 -0.56 -4.91 -9.51
N GLY A 176 -1.45 -5.09 -10.49
CA GLY A 176 -2.80 -5.66 -10.27
C GLY A 176 -3.81 -4.67 -9.69
N ASP A 177 -3.43 -3.40 -9.48
CA ASP A 177 -4.35 -2.35 -9.01
C ASP A 177 -5.17 -1.79 -10.19
N PHE A 178 -6.12 -2.60 -10.65
CA PHE A 178 -6.97 -2.29 -11.80
C PHE A 178 -7.94 -1.13 -11.54
N ASN A 179 -8.29 -0.82 -10.29
CA ASN A 179 -9.14 0.32 -9.96
C ASN A 179 -8.37 1.63 -10.15
N LYS A 180 -7.16 1.71 -9.59
CA LYS A 180 -6.29 2.88 -9.76
C LYS A 180 -5.85 3.06 -11.20
N SER A 181 -5.52 1.97 -11.90
CA SER A 181 -5.17 2.02 -13.33
C SER A 181 -6.29 2.64 -14.16
N LYS A 182 -7.53 2.14 -14.03
CA LYS A 182 -8.71 2.71 -14.72
C LYS A 182 -8.90 4.20 -14.42
N ALA A 183 -8.88 4.59 -13.14
CA ALA A 183 -9.07 5.99 -12.75
C ALA A 183 -7.97 6.92 -13.32
N THR A 184 -6.74 6.43 -13.39
CA THR A 184 -5.62 7.19 -13.97
C THR A 184 -5.76 7.33 -15.48
N TYR A 185 -6.16 6.29 -16.20
CA TYR A 185 -6.47 6.38 -17.62
C TYR A 185 -7.63 7.34 -17.91
N GLU A 186 -8.69 7.32 -17.10
CA GLU A 186 -9.78 8.31 -17.23
C GLU A 186 -9.28 9.74 -17.00
N LYS A 187 -8.34 9.97 -16.07
CA LYS A 187 -7.71 11.27 -15.91
C LYS A 187 -6.96 11.69 -17.17
N VAL A 188 -6.21 10.79 -17.80
CA VAL A 188 -5.55 11.05 -19.08
C VAL A 188 -6.57 11.46 -20.15
N LEU A 189 -7.72 10.77 -20.23
CA LEU A 189 -8.79 11.11 -21.18
C LEU A 189 -9.50 12.42 -20.89
N ARG A 190 -9.48 12.91 -19.65
CA ARG A 190 -9.98 14.26 -19.32
C ARG A 190 -9.04 15.35 -19.87
N THR A 191 -7.73 15.09 -19.89
CA THR A 191 -6.72 16.01 -20.47
C THR A 191 -6.65 15.90 -21.99
N ASP A 192 -6.65 14.67 -22.53
CA ASP A 192 -6.64 14.36 -23.96
C ASP A 192 -7.74 13.32 -24.28
N PRO A 193 -8.96 13.79 -24.64
CA PRO A 193 -10.10 12.92 -24.95
C PRO A 193 -9.88 11.94 -26.12
N THR A 194 -8.93 12.27 -26.99
CA THR A 194 -8.63 11.51 -28.21
C THR A 194 -7.50 10.50 -28.04
N ASN A 195 -6.93 10.38 -26.84
CA ASN A 195 -5.79 9.52 -26.59
C ASN A 195 -6.11 8.03 -26.79
N THR A 196 -5.53 7.41 -27.81
CA THR A 196 -5.76 6.00 -28.14
C THR A 196 -5.08 5.05 -27.17
N ALA A 197 -3.92 5.42 -26.62
CA ALA A 197 -3.20 4.60 -25.66
C ALA A 197 -3.98 4.44 -24.35
N ALA A 198 -4.58 5.52 -23.86
CA ALA A 198 -5.43 5.46 -22.66
C ALA A 198 -6.67 4.59 -22.87
N ARG A 199 -7.35 4.70 -24.03
CA ARG A 199 -8.51 3.85 -24.34
C ARG A 199 -8.15 2.37 -24.42
N ARG A 200 -7.05 2.03 -25.10
CA ARG A 200 -6.52 0.65 -25.16
C ARG A 200 -6.11 0.14 -23.78
N GLY A 201 -5.51 0.99 -22.95
CA GLY A 201 -5.18 0.65 -21.56
C GLY A 201 -6.42 0.31 -20.73
N MET A 202 -7.48 1.11 -20.85
CA MET A 202 -8.75 0.81 -20.17
C MET A 202 -9.41 -0.48 -20.65
N GLU A 203 -9.31 -0.80 -21.94
CA GLU A 203 -9.78 -2.06 -22.51
C GLU A 203 -9.05 -3.25 -21.85
N LYS A 204 -7.71 -3.22 -21.80
CA LYS A 204 -6.91 -4.25 -21.10
C LYS A 204 -7.32 -4.40 -19.64
N VAL A 205 -7.51 -3.28 -18.93
CA VAL A 205 -7.96 -3.28 -17.54
C VAL A 205 -9.34 -3.93 -17.39
N ALA A 206 -10.26 -3.66 -18.32
CA ALA A 206 -11.59 -4.24 -18.31
C ALA A 206 -11.55 -5.76 -18.54
N THR A 207 -10.76 -6.21 -19.52
CA THR A 207 -10.54 -7.63 -19.79
C THR A 207 -9.95 -8.33 -18.56
N ALA A 208 -8.88 -7.79 -17.98
CA ALA A 208 -8.25 -8.38 -16.79
C ALA A 208 -9.21 -8.50 -15.59
N LYS A 209 -10.10 -7.52 -15.39
CA LYS A 209 -11.16 -7.62 -14.37
C LYS A 209 -12.17 -8.71 -14.67
N SER A 210 -12.59 -8.83 -15.93
CA SER A 210 -13.51 -9.87 -16.38
C SER A 210 -12.91 -11.27 -16.21
N ASP A 211 -11.66 -11.47 -16.61
CA ASP A 211 -10.96 -12.75 -16.50
C ASP A 211 -10.82 -13.19 -15.05
N TYR A 212 -10.51 -12.25 -14.15
CA TYR A 212 -10.48 -12.50 -12.71
C TYR A 212 -11.86 -12.93 -12.17
N GLN A 213 -12.92 -12.21 -12.55
CA GLN A 213 -14.28 -12.53 -12.13
C GLN A 213 -14.70 -13.92 -12.63
N GLN A 214 -14.41 -14.24 -13.89
CA GLN A 214 -14.70 -15.54 -14.47
C GLN A 214 -13.95 -16.66 -13.73
N SER A 215 -12.64 -16.48 -13.49
CA SER A 215 -11.84 -17.45 -12.74
C SER A 215 -12.36 -17.68 -11.31
N ALA A 216 -12.81 -16.61 -10.64
CA ALA A 216 -13.41 -16.72 -9.31
C ALA A 216 -14.74 -17.48 -9.33
N TYR A 217 -15.59 -17.21 -10.33
CA TYR A 217 -16.85 -17.95 -10.53
C TYR A 217 -16.60 -19.43 -10.84
N ASP A 218 -15.67 -19.73 -11.75
CA ASP A 218 -15.33 -21.10 -12.14
C ASP A 218 -14.75 -21.88 -10.96
N HIS A 219 -13.90 -21.26 -10.14
CA HIS A 219 -13.39 -21.85 -8.90
C HIS A 219 -14.51 -22.18 -7.92
N ALA A 220 -15.39 -21.22 -7.60
CA ALA A 220 -16.50 -21.45 -6.69
C ALA A 220 -17.45 -22.54 -7.21
N ARG A 221 -17.69 -22.58 -8.53
CA ARG A 221 -18.49 -23.62 -9.17
C ARG A 221 -17.84 -25.00 -9.05
N ALA A 222 -16.54 -25.11 -9.32
CA ALA A 222 -15.81 -26.36 -9.19
C ALA A 222 -15.79 -26.86 -7.73
N GLU A 223 -15.62 -25.96 -6.78
CA GLU A 223 -15.67 -26.28 -5.34
C GLU A 223 -17.04 -26.83 -4.94
N MET A 224 -18.14 -26.21 -5.37
CA MET A 224 -19.49 -26.72 -5.12
C MET A 224 -19.75 -28.08 -5.79
N LEU A 225 -19.27 -28.30 -7.01
CA LEU A 225 -19.38 -29.60 -7.68
C LEU A 225 -18.57 -30.68 -6.96
N SER A 226 -17.36 -30.35 -6.50
CA SER A 226 -16.52 -31.26 -5.71
C SER A 226 -17.21 -31.65 -4.40
N GLN A 227 -17.95 -30.73 -3.76
CA GLN A 227 -18.76 -31.05 -2.58
C GLN A 227 -19.87 -32.05 -2.92
N VAL A 228 -20.56 -31.87 -4.06
CA VAL A 228 -21.58 -32.83 -4.52
C VAL A 228 -20.93 -34.19 -4.78
N ASP A 229 -19.83 -34.25 -5.54
CA ASP A 229 -19.14 -35.50 -5.84
C ASP A 229 -18.70 -36.23 -4.56
N SER A 230 -18.19 -35.49 -3.56
CA SER A 230 -17.79 -36.07 -2.27
C SER A 230 -18.96 -36.71 -1.49
N GLN A 231 -20.20 -36.26 -1.71
CA GLN A 231 -21.38 -36.90 -1.11
C GLN A 231 -21.80 -38.17 -1.83
N TRP A 232 -21.42 -38.35 -3.09
CA TRP A 232 -21.69 -39.55 -3.89
C TRP A 232 -20.55 -40.57 -3.80
N GLU A 233 -19.36 -40.13 -3.36
CA GLU A 233 -18.22 -41.00 -3.17
C GLU A 233 -18.45 -41.96 -2.00
N LEU A 234 -18.59 -43.26 -2.31
CA LEU A 234 -18.62 -44.32 -1.30
C LEU A 234 -17.26 -44.34 -0.59
N GLN A 235 -17.22 -43.96 0.68
CA GLN A 235 -16.00 -44.12 1.46
C GLN A 235 -15.63 -45.61 1.48
N PRO A 236 -14.38 -45.98 1.11
CA PRO A 236 -13.94 -47.36 1.22
C PRO A 236 -14.11 -47.79 2.69
N PRO A 237 -14.59 -49.02 2.93
CA PRO A 237 -14.71 -49.54 4.28
C PRO A 237 -13.38 -49.37 5.00
N VAL A 238 -13.41 -48.81 6.22
CA VAL A 238 -12.21 -48.67 7.04
C VAL A 238 -11.63 -50.07 7.25
N GLU A 239 -10.47 -50.32 6.66
CA GLU A 239 -9.81 -51.62 6.73
C GLU A 239 -9.35 -51.85 8.18
N GLY A 240 -10.04 -52.76 8.88
CA GLY A 240 -9.79 -53.05 10.30
C GLY A 240 -10.98 -53.55 11.12
N LEU A 241 -12.19 -53.64 10.56
CA LEU A 241 -13.31 -54.32 11.22
C LEU A 241 -13.72 -55.52 10.39
N GLU A 242 -13.23 -56.70 10.78
CA GLU A 242 -13.76 -57.96 10.25
C GLU A 242 -15.27 -58.03 10.54
N PRO A 243 -16.10 -58.31 9.52
CA PRO A 243 -17.51 -58.56 9.76
C PRO A 243 -17.61 -59.90 10.49
N THR A 244 -17.86 -59.87 11.79
CA THR A 244 -18.31 -61.06 12.50
C THR A 244 -19.67 -61.43 11.92
N LEU A 245 -19.70 -62.50 11.13
CA LEU A 245 -20.90 -63.12 10.59
C LEU A 245 -21.88 -63.38 11.75
N THR A 246 -22.94 -62.56 11.82
CA THR A 246 -24.09 -62.82 12.68
C THR A 246 -25.29 -63.14 11.79
N ASP A 247 -25.71 -64.40 11.92
CA ASP A 247 -26.99 -65.04 11.61
C ASP A 247 -28.03 -64.25 10.77
N PRO A 248 -28.47 -64.75 9.59
CA PRO A 248 -29.54 -64.15 8.80
C PRO A 248 -30.91 -64.47 9.44
N GLY A 249 -31.23 -63.77 10.52
CA GLY A 249 -32.49 -63.96 11.24
C GLY A 249 -32.85 -62.89 12.27
N ALA A 250 -31.96 -61.94 12.56
CA ALA A 250 -32.28 -60.83 13.47
C ALA A 250 -32.89 -59.68 12.66
N GLY A 251 -34.21 -59.52 12.74
CA GLY A 251 -34.89 -58.35 12.23
C GLY A 251 -34.24 -57.07 12.77
N ILE A 252 -33.95 -56.13 11.87
CA ILE A 252 -33.57 -54.76 12.23
C ILE A 252 -34.82 -54.11 12.84
N ILE A 253 -35.01 -54.36 14.13
CA ILE A 253 -35.84 -53.55 15.01
C ILE A 253 -34.89 -53.03 16.09
N GLY A 254 -34.49 -51.77 15.93
CA GLY A 254 -33.68 -51.05 16.90
C GLY A 254 -32.92 -49.93 16.20
N GLY A 255 -33.50 -48.73 16.17
CA GLY A 255 -32.72 -47.53 15.84
C GLY A 255 -31.53 -47.47 16.77
N GLU A 256 -30.33 -47.53 16.20
CA GLU A 256 -29.09 -47.46 16.96
C GLU A 256 -29.05 -46.09 17.64
N VAL A 257 -29.29 -46.07 18.96
CA VAL A 257 -29.29 -44.84 19.74
C VAL A 257 -27.86 -44.31 19.72
N ILE A 258 -27.62 -43.23 18.99
CA ILE A 258 -26.32 -42.58 18.94
C ILE A 258 -26.02 -42.07 20.35
N SER A 259 -25.04 -42.67 21.00
CA SER A 259 -24.69 -42.32 22.38
C SER A 259 -24.32 -40.85 22.52
N VAL A 260 -24.72 -40.22 23.62
CA VAL A 260 -24.40 -38.80 23.93
C VAL A 260 -22.89 -38.55 23.87
N ARG A 261 -22.09 -39.53 24.29
CA ARG A 261 -20.63 -39.45 24.21
C ARG A 261 -20.12 -39.32 22.77
N ASN A 262 -20.66 -40.10 21.84
CA ASN A 262 -20.32 -39.97 20.41
C ASN A 262 -20.73 -38.61 19.86
N LYS A 263 -21.88 -38.08 20.27
CA LYS A 263 -22.34 -36.73 19.87
C LYS A 263 -21.39 -35.65 20.39
N LEU A 264 -20.96 -35.74 21.65
CA LEU A 264 -20.05 -34.77 22.25
C LEU A 264 -18.71 -34.63 21.51
N ASP A 265 -18.14 -35.75 21.06
CA ASP A 265 -16.83 -35.75 20.41
C ASP A 265 -16.90 -35.38 18.91
N ARG A 266 -18.03 -35.62 18.25
CA ARG A 266 -18.18 -35.44 16.80
C ARG A 266 -18.88 -34.15 16.38
N ILE A 267 -19.75 -33.58 17.22
CA ILE A 267 -20.41 -32.32 16.89
C ILE A 267 -19.39 -31.19 17.03
N ILE A 268 -19.06 -30.55 15.90
CA ILE A 268 -18.11 -29.44 15.83
C ILE A 268 -18.89 -28.13 15.84
N ILE A 269 -18.54 -27.22 16.75
CA ILE A 269 -19.10 -25.87 16.79
C ILE A 269 -18.13 -24.91 16.05
N PRO A 270 -18.56 -24.28 14.94
CA PRO A 270 -17.68 -23.44 14.12
C PRO A 270 -17.11 -22.22 14.87
N LYS A 271 -17.94 -21.59 15.70
CA LYS A 271 -17.55 -20.40 16.47
C LYS A 271 -18.36 -20.28 17.76
N ILE A 272 -17.65 -19.98 18.84
CA ILE A 272 -18.17 -19.70 20.18
C ILE A 272 -17.56 -18.38 20.63
N ALA A 273 -18.42 -17.45 21.04
CA ALA A 273 -18.02 -16.17 21.61
C ALA A 273 -19.00 -15.84 22.73
N LEU A 274 -18.59 -16.12 23.95
CA LEU A 274 -19.30 -15.80 25.18
C LEU A 274 -18.59 -14.62 25.84
N ASP A 275 -19.37 -13.62 26.25
CA ASP A 275 -18.91 -12.40 26.91
C ASP A 275 -19.73 -12.22 28.19
N GLN A 276 -19.03 -12.19 29.33
CA GLN A 276 -19.59 -12.10 30.68
C GLN A 276 -20.79 -13.06 30.91
N SER A 277 -20.70 -14.27 30.38
CA SER A 277 -21.81 -15.22 30.38
C SER A 277 -21.81 -16.11 31.62
N THR A 278 -22.99 -16.59 32.00
CA THR A 278 -23.18 -17.56 33.09
C THR A 278 -23.02 -19.00 32.63
N LEU A 279 -22.92 -19.95 33.57
CA LEU A 279 -22.96 -21.38 33.27
C LEU A 279 -24.25 -21.76 32.52
N ASP A 280 -25.41 -21.30 33.00
CA ASP A 280 -26.71 -21.67 32.43
C ASP A 280 -26.86 -21.12 31.00
N GLU A 281 -26.49 -19.87 30.75
CA GLU A 281 -26.50 -19.24 29.42
C GLU A 281 -25.55 -19.95 28.44
N ALA A 282 -24.36 -20.33 28.91
CA ALA A 282 -23.39 -21.05 28.10
C ALA A 282 -23.91 -22.46 27.71
N LEU A 283 -24.61 -23.15 28.62
CA LEU A 283 -25.20 -24.46 28.34
C LEU A 283 -26.41 -24.37 27.41
N ASP A 284 -27.23 -23.31 27.53
CA ASP A 284 -28.34 -23.06 26.61
C ASP A 284 -27.84 -22.75 25.20
N PHE A 285 -26.76 -21.95 25.09
CA PHE A 285 -26.06 -21.73 23.83
C PHE A 285 -25.53 -23.05 23.25
N LEU A 286 -24.90 -23.90 24.06
CA LEU A 286 -24.43 -25.21 23.62
C LEU A 286 -25.58 -26.13 23.20
N ARG A 287 -26.73 -26.11 23.88
CA ARG A 287 -27.91 -26.89 23.49
C ARG A 287 -28.37 -26.50 22.08
N LEU A 288 -28.53 -25.21 21.82
CA LEU A 288 -28.91 -24.70 20.51
C LEU A 288 -27.88 -25.07 19.43
N ARG A 289 -26.60 -24.74 19.64
CA ARG A 289 -25.55 -25.00 18.65
C ARG A 289 -25.31 -26.48 18.41
N SER A 290 -25.46 -27.32 19.44
CA SER A 290 -25.36 -28.77 19.26
C SER A 290 -26.48 -29.31 18.38
N SER A 291 -27.72 -28.81 18.52
CA SER A 291 -28.84 -29.25 17.66
C SER A 291 -28.69 -28.81 16.20
N GLU A 292 -28.15 -27.61 15.96
CA GLU A 292 -27.88 -27.09 14.60
C GLU A 292 -26.78 -27.87 13.88
N ASN A 293 -25.78 -28.34 14.63
CA ASN A 293 -24.59 -29.00 14.10
C ASN A 293 -24.60 -30.52 14.30
N ASP A 294 -25.71 -31.11 14.79
CA ASP A 294 -25.91 -32.56 14.85
C ASP A 294 -26.35 -33.09 13.49
N GLN A 295 -25.36 -33.60 12.75
CA GLN A 295 -25.54 -34.31 11.48
C GLN A 295 -25.61 -35.84 11.66
N LEU A 296 -25.40 -36.34 12.88
CA LEU A 296 -25.40 -37.77 13.16
C LEU A 296 -26.82 -38.29 13.36
N GLU A 297 -27.66 -37.53 14.07
CA GLU A 297 -29.05 -37.91 14.32
C GLU A 297 -29.99 -37.42 13.21
N LEU A 298 -30.80 -38.34 12.69
CA LEU A 298 -31.77 -38.05 11.62
C LEU A 298 -33.14 -37.61 12.17
N ASP A 299 -33.47 -38.01 13.41
CA ASP A 299 -34.71 -37.65 14.08
C ASP A 299 -34.63 -36.24 14.69
N PRO A 300 -35.45 -35.27 14.22
CA PRO A 300 -35.45 -33.90 14.73
C PRO A 300 -35.67 -33.80 16.25
N ALA A 301 -36.41 -34.74 16.85
CA ALA A 301 -36.69 -34.72 18.29
C ALA A 301 -35.50 -35.15 19.16
N ARG A 302 -34.50 -35.82 18.57
CA ARG A 302 -33.32 -36.36 19.27
C ARG A 302 -32.02 -35.63 18.92
N LYS A 303 -32.10 -34.58 18.09
CA LYS A 303 -30.93 -33.79 17.67
C LYS A 303 -30.30 -33.01 18.81
N GLY A 304 -28.98 -32.97 18.79
CA GLY A 304 -28.17 -32.24 19.75
C GLY A 304 -27.98 -33.00 21.06
N ILE A 305 -27.56 -32.26 22.08
CA ILE A 305 -27.22 -32.80 23.39
C ILE A 305 -27.99 -32.03 24.46
N ASN A 306 -28.63 -32.77 25.37
CA ASN A 306 -29.29 -32.18 26.52
C ASN A 306 -28.30 -32.04 27.68
N PHE A 307 -28.40 -30.91 28.40
CA PHE A 307 -27.59 -30.60 29.58
C PHE A 307 -28.48 -30.49 30.81
N ASN A 308 -28.16 -31.26 31.84
CA ASN A 308 -28.80 -31.24 33.15
C ASN A 308 -27.82 -30.74 34.20
N VAL A 309 -28.18 -29.65 34.87
CA VAL A 309 -27.34 -29.00 35.89
C VAL A 309 -27.80 -29.44 37.27
N ASN A 310 -26.99 -30.23 37.98
CA ASN A 310 -27.25 -30.68 39.34
C ASN A 310 -26.20 -30.12 40.30
N LEU A 311 -26.46 -28.92 40.83
CA LEU A 311 -25.58 -28.23 41.77
C LEU A 311 -25.92 -28.50 43.25
N GLY A 312 -26.86 -29.41 43.53
CA GLY A 312 -27.42 -29.64 44.86
C GLY A 312 -28.57 -28.68 45.20
N ALA A 313 -28.86 -28.51 46.50
CA ALA A 313 -29.93 -27.62 46.96
C ALA A 313 -29.68 -26.18 46.47
N SER A 314 -30.72 -25.49 45.99
CA SER A 314 -30.56 -24.17 45.35
C SER A 314 -30.00 -23.07 46.29
N ASN A 315 -30.06 -23.29 47.61
CA ASN A 315 -29.50 -22.43 48.65
C ASN A 315 -28.12 -22.90 49.15
N SER A 316 -27.50 -23.92 48.54
CA SER A 316 -26.17 -24.34 48.93
C SER A 316 -25.15 -23.24 48.57
N PRO A 317 -24.13 -23.00 49.43
CA PRO A 317 -23.05 -22.06 49.13
C PRO A 317 -22.30 -22.41 47.84
N GLU A 318 -22.22 -23.70 47.48
CA GLU A 318 -21.58 -24.16 46.25
C GLU A 318 -22.42 -23.84 45.00
N ALA A 319 -23.73 -24.11 45.01
CA ALA A 319 -24.61 -23.83 43.87
C ALA A 319 -24.68 -22.32 43.58
N THR A 320 -24.77 -21.51 44.64
CA THR A 320 -24.80 -20.04 44.54
C THR A 320 -23.49 -19.52 43.94
N ARG A 321 -22.35 -20.09 44.35
CA ARG A 321 -21.04 -19.72 43.81
C ARG A 321 -20.95 -20.00 42.32
N VAL A 322 -21.28 -21.23 41.89
CA VAL A 322 -21.17 -21.65 40.49
C VAL A 322 -22.06 -20.81 39.57
N ARG A 323 -23.31 -20.54 39.97
CA ARG A 323 -24.25 -19.71 39.17
C ARG A 323 -23.84 -18.23 39.06
N ASN A 324 -23.07 -17.73 40.02
CA ASN A 324 -22.59 -16.35 40.03
C ASN A 324 -21.26 -16.15 39.30
N ILE A 325 -20.59 -17.22 38.86
CA ILE A 325 -19.40 -17.09 38.01
C ILE A 325 -19.81 -16.46 36.68
N ARG A 326 -19.00 -15.51 36.22
CA ARG A 326 -19.07 -14.89 34.90
C ARG A 326 -17.74 -15.14 34.21
N PHE A 327 -17.77 -15.51 32.94
CA PHE A 327 -16.58 -15.81 32.18
C PHE A 327 -16.74 -15.43 30.72
N ASP A 328 -15.58 -15.22 30.08
CA ASP A 328 -15.47 -14.98 28.65
C ASP A 328 -14.84 -16.22 28.02
N LEU A 329 -15.40 -16.67 26.89
CA LEU A 329 -14.89 -17.84 26.18
C LEU A 329 -14.98 -17.64 24.68
N GLN A 330 -13.84 -17.71 24.00
CA GLN A 330 -13.76 -17.62 22.55
C GLN A 330 -13.04 -18.85 21.99
N LEU A 331 -13.78 -19.65 21.22
CA LEU A 331 -13.26 -20.87 20.59
C LEU A 331 -13.76 -20.95 19.15
N THR A 332 -12.95 -21.53 18.27
CA THR A 332 -13.27 -21.70 16.85
C THR A 332 -13.00 -23.13 16.42
N ASN A 333 -13.97 -23.73 15.73
CA ASN A 333 -13.89 -25.06 15.14
C ASN A 333 -13.50 -26.16 16.16
N VAL A 334 -14.24 -26.24 17.26
CA VAL A 334 -13.97 -27.17 18.37
C VAL A 334 -15.14 -28.14 18.62
N PRO A 335 -14.87 -29.39 19.02
CA PRO A 335 -15.93 -30.33 19.40
C PRO A 335 -16.57 -29.95 20.73
N VAL A 336 -17.85 -30.28 20.93
CA VAL A 336 -18.60 -29.95 22.16
C VAL A 336 -17.91 -30.50 23.41
N SER A 337 -17.30 -31.68 23.33
CA SER A 337 -16.56 -32.28 24.45
C SER A 337 -15.41 -31.41 24.94
N GLN A 338 -14.70 -30.73 24.02
CA GLN A 338 -13.61 -29.83 24.35
C GLN A 338 -14.14 -28.52 24.95
N VAL A 339 -15.27 -28.02 24.45
CA VAL A 339 -15.92 -26.83 25.03
C VAL A 339 -16.38 -27.07 26.45
N LEU A 340 -16.99 -28.23 26.73
CA LEU A 340 -17.41 -28.61 28.07
C LEU A 340 -16.23 -28.70 29.03
N LYS A 341 -15.07 -29.22 28.60
CA LYS A 341 -13.86 -29.23 29.45
C LYS A 341 -13.47 -27.82 29.87
N TYR A 342 -13.36 -26.88 28.93
CA TYR A 342 -13.02 -25.49 29.26
C TYR A 342 -14.07 -24.82 30.15
N LEU A 343 -15.35 -25.04 29.85
CA LEU A 343 -16.45 -24.48 30.62
C LEU A 343 -16.44 -25.02 32.06
N THR A 344 -16.28 -26.32 32.25
CA THR A 344 -16.21 -26.95 33.58
C THR A 344 -14.96 -26.55 34.39
N GLU A 345 -13.83 -26.30 33.73
CA GLU A 345 -12.60 -25.77 34.36
C GLU A 345 -12.78 -24.33 34.87
N LEU A 346 -13.49 -23.50 34.11
CA LEU A 346 -13.81 -22.11 34.46
C LEU A 346 -14.84 -22.04 35.60
N THR A 347 -15.89 -22.87 35.55
CA THR A 347 -16.97 -22.86 36.54
C THR A 347 -16.72 -23.74 37.76
N LYS A 348 -15.57 -24.43 37.81
CA LYS A 348 -15.21 -25.38 38.87
C LYS A 348 -16.28 -26.48 39.06
N THR A 349 -16.77 -27.01 37.95
CA THR A 349 -17.69 -28.14 37.88
C THR A 349 -17.03 -29.34 37.22
N SER A 350 -17.71 -30.49 37.23
CA SER A 350 -17.38 -31.70 36.49
C SER A 350 -18.60 -32.15 35.71
N PHE A 351 -18.40 -32.90 34.63
CA PHE A 351 -19.51 -33.47 33.86
C PHE A 351 -19.40 -34.99 33.77
N THR A 352 -20.55 -35.64 33.71
CA THR A 352 -20.73 -37.07 33.42
C THR A 352 -21.75 -37.22 32.29
N THR A 353 -21.73 -38.35 31.60
CA THR A 353 -22.63 -38.63 30.47
C THR A 353 -23.58 -39.76 30.84
N ASP A 354 -24.87 -39.52 30.68
CA ASP A 354 -25.93 -40.52 30.72
C ASP A 354 -26.34 -40.89 29.27
N ASP A 355 -27.28 -41.80 29.12
CA ASP A 355 -27.78 -42.27 27.82
C ASP A 355 -28.43 -41.16 26.99
N PHE A 356 -28.98 -40.12 27.64
CA PHE A 356 -29.75 -39.05 26.98
C PHE A 356 -29.26 -37.62 27.27
N ALA A 357 -28.40 -37.41 28.27
CA ALA A 357 -27.99 -36.08 28.68
C ALA A 357 -26.58 -36.07 29.29
N VAL A 358 -26.00 -34.87 29.32
CA VAL A 358 -24.81 -34.55 30.09
C VAL A 358 -25.23 -33.99 31.44
N ILE A 359 -24.74 -34.59 32.52
CA ILE A 359 -25.02 -34.17 33.88
C ILE A 359 -23.82 -33.40 34.41
N ILE A 360 -24.05 -32.16 34.86
CA ILE A 360 -23.01 -31.27 35.39
C ILE A 360 -23.17 -31.15 36.91
N THR A 361 -22.09 -31.42 37.63
CA THR A 361 -22.02 -31.42 39.10
C THR A 361 -20.87 -30.53 39.60
N PRO A 362 -20.92 -30.00 40.83
CA PRO A 362 -19.80 -29.25 41.40
C PRO A 362 -18.57 -30.14 41.61
N LEU A 363 -17.36 -29.60 41.41
CA LEU A 363 -16.12 -30.33 41.73
C LEU A 363 -16.08 -30.66 43.22
N GLY A 364 -15.87 -31.94 43.53
CA GLY A 364 -15.78 -32.43 44.91
C GLY A 364 -17.10 -32.94 45.51
N SER A 365 -18.22 -32.90 44.78
CA SER A 365 -19.43 -33.60 45.22
C SER A 365 -19.24 -35.11 45.04
N SER A 366 -19.27 -35.89 46.13
CA SER A 366 -19.34 -37.34 46.03
C SER A 366 -20.72 -37.74 45.48
N SER A 367 -20.79 -38.21 44.24
CA SER A 367 -22.01 -38.84 43.73
C SER A 367 -22.28 -40.09 44.56
N ALA A 368 -23.52 -40.28 45.02
CA ALA A 368 -23.98 -41.50 45.69
C ALA A 368 -24.10 -42.71 44.74
N GLU A 369 -23.39 -42.68 43.61
CA GLU A 369 -23.41 -43.71 42.59
C GLU A 369 -22.21 -44.65 42.81
N LEU A 370 -22.51 -45.88 43.22
CA LEU A 370 -21.54 -46.95 43.36
C LEU A 370 -21.05 -47.37 41.97
N ILE A 371 -19.92 -46.81 41.54
CA ILE A 371 -19.26 -47.25 40.30
C ILE A 371 -18.55 -48.57 40.57
N THR A 372 -19.11 -49.66 40.07
CA THR A 372 -18.46 -50.97 40.11
C THR A 372 -17.38 -51.02 39.03
N ARG A 373 -16.10 -51.00 39.44
CA ARG A 373 -14.97 -51.22 38.53
C ARG A 373 -14.58 -52.69 38.55
N SER A 374 -14.91 -53.42 37.47
CA SER A 374 -14.41 -54.78 37.27
C SER A 374 -13.02 -54.75 36.64
N TYR A 375 -12.02 -55.30 37.31
CA TYR A 375 -10.69 -55.50 36.73
C TYR A 375 -10.58 -56.95 36.26
N ARG A 376 -10.24 -57.17 34.98
CA ARG A 376 -9.81 -58.50 34.53
C ARG A 376 -8.42 -58.76 35.04
N VAL A 377 -8.31 -59.74 35.93
CA VAL A 377 -7.04 -60.17 36.50
C VAL A 377 -6.45 -61.25 35.58
N PRO A 378 -5.16 -61.15 35.18
CA PRO A 378 -4.47 -62.24 34.49
C PRO A 378 -4.46 -63.52 35.34
N PRO A 379 -4.53 -64.73 34.76
CA PRO A 379 -4.62 -65.99 35.50
C PRO A 379 -3.50 -66.25 36.52
N ASP A 380 -2.35 -65.56 36.40
CA ASP A 380 -1.16 -65.75 37.22
C ASP A 380 -1.03 -64.83 38.45
N LEU A 381 -2.01 -63.96 38.73
CA LEU A 381 -1.90 -62.99 39.85
C LEU A 381 -1.71 -63.64 41.23
N GLY A 382 -2.03 -64.94 41.39
CA GLY A 382 -1.86 -65.68 42.64
C GLY A 382 -0.58 -66.53 42.78
N GLN A 383 0.24 -66.69 41.74
CA GLN A 383 1.27 -67.75 41.71
C GLN A 383 2.67 -67.30 42.14
N ARG A 384 2.88 -66.04 42.52
CA ARG A 384 4.23 -65.53 42.81
C ARG A 384 4.36 -64.78 44.13
N THR A 385 4.02 -65.44 45.23
CA THR A 385 4.58 -65.10 46.54
C THR A 385 4.74 -66.32 47.45
N ARG A 386 6.01 -66.56 47.82
CA ARG A 386 6.57 -67.19 49.03
C ARG A 386 7.25 -68.55 48.84
N PRO A 387 8.33 -68.79 49.59
CA PRO A 387 9.59 -68.03 49.70
C PRO A 387 10.72 -68.64 48.86
#